data_AF-X1DSB2-F1
#
_entry.id   AF-X1DSB2-F1
#
_cell.length_a   1.000
_cell.length_b   1.000
_cell.length_c   1.000
_cell.angle_alpha   90.00
_cell.angle_beta   90.00
_cell.angle_gamma   90.00
#
_symmetry.space_group_name_H-M   'P 1'
#
loop_
_entity.id
_entity.type
_entity.pdbx_description
1 polymer ?
#
loop_
_entity_poly.entity_id
_entity_poly.type
_entity_poly.pdbx_seq_one_letter_code
_entity_poly.pdbx_strand_id
1 'polypeptide(L)'
;RFAGLDKPSEGEVASKLDHRRVVKTYEYGQTTKGEHFLLMEFIHGSGLNALVRMADPVMVENRLVLIRHLAEALQAVHDAGYIHRDICPRNFICAEDVQSAKLIDFGLTVPAEREFMQPGNRTGTPNYMAPEIIRRRTTDQRLDVFALGVTTFQMLALELPWPSLDATGKAAVLHDTREPTDILELRPDLNRKLAELIHQCMAKQPSDRPSAEQVLRELSRITSEKEE
;
A
#
# COMPACT_ATOMS: atom_id res chain seq x y z
N ARG A 1 22.50 0.98 -4.67
CA ARG A 1 21.05 1.04 -4.99
C ARG A 1 20.96 1.65 -6.37
N PHE A 2 20.40 0.94 -7.35
CA PHE A 2 20.27 1.44 -8.74
C PHE A 2 21.53 2.15 -9.26
N ALA A 3 22.72 1.58 -8.99
CA ALA A 3 23.98 2.26 -9.30
C ALA A 3 24.13 2.43 -10.81
N GLY A 4 24.30 3.67 -11.28
CA GLY A 4 24.34 4.01 -12.70
C GLY A 4 22.98 4.25 -13.35
N LEU A 5 21.88 4.20 -12.60
CA LEU A 5 20.55 4.62 -13.06
C LEU A 5 20.19 5.96 -12.41
N ASP A 6 19.57 6.83 -13.20
CA ASP A 6 19.08 8.12 -12.74
C ASP A 6 17.72 7.93 -12.03
N LYS A 7 17.76 7.52 -10.76
CA LYS A 7 16.53 7.36 -9.97
C LYS A 7 16.00 8.78 -9.64
N PRO A 8 14.74 9.11 -9.98
CA PRO A 8 14.15 10.39 -9.60
C PRO A 8 14.11 10.54 -8.08
N SER A 9 14.31 11.78 -7.62
CA SER A 9 14.18 12.10 -6.19
C SER A 9 12.73 11.97 -5.73
N GLU A 10 12.52 11.83 -4.42
CA GLU A 10 11.17 11.78 -3.84
C GLU A 10 10.32 12.99 -4.24
N GLY A 11 10.88 14.19 -4.15
CA GLY A 11 10.19 15.42 -4.51
C GLY A 11 9.82 15.48 -5.99
N GLU A 12 10.69 14.98 -6.88
CA GLU A 12 10.39 14.90 -8.31
C GLU A 12 9.21 13.96 -8.58
N VAL A 13 9.22 12.77 -7.98
CA VAL A 13 8.10 11.82 -8.11
C VAL A 13 6.81 12.40 -7.55
N ALA A 14 6.86 12.91 -6.32
CA ALA A 14 5.67 13.41 -5.63
C ALA A 14 5.06 14.64 -6.34
N SER A 15 5.89 15.51 -6.94
CA SER A 15 5.41 16.66 -7.73
C SER A 15 4.69 16.28 -9.04
N LYS A 16 4.92 15.08 -9.56
CA LYS A 16 4.25 14.55 -10.77
C LYS A 16 2.88 13.94 -10.46
N LEU A 17 2.54 13.74 -9.19
CA LEU A 17 1.29 13.12 -8.75
C LEU A 17 0.29 14.20 -8.29
N ASP A 18 -0.68 14.50 -9.15
CA ASP A 18 -1.81 15.38 -8.79
C ASP A 18 -3.09 14.55 -8.71
N HIS A 19 -3.40 14.07 -7.50
CA HIS A 19 -4.61 13.28 -7.25
C HIS A 19 -5.14 13.51 -5.84
N ARG A 20 -6.46 13.53 -5.67
CA ARG A 20 -7.11 13.82 -4.37
C ARG A 20 -6.75 12.85 -3.24
N ARG A 21 -6.24 11.65 -3.58
CA ARG A 21 -5.81 10.61 -2.62
C ARG A 21 -4.30 10.51 -2.47
N VAL A 22 -3.55 11.44 -3.06
CA VAL A 22 -2.11 11.56 -2.88
C VAL A 22 -1.83 12.90 -2.22
N VAL A 23 -0.84 12.94 -1.33
CA VAL A 23 -0.41 14.19 -0.71
C VAL A 23 0.09 15.16 -1.77
N LYS A 24 -0.43 16.38 -1.75
CA LYS A 24 0.01 17.44 -2.64
C LYS A 24 1.39 17.94 -2.23
N THR A 25 2.36 17.83 -3.13
CA THR A 25 3.67 18.47 -3.00
C THR A 25 3.61 19.88 -3.57
N TYR A 26 3.99 20.87 -2.78
CA TYR A 26 4.08 22.26 -3.21
C TYR A 26 5.45 22.61 -3.79
N GLU A 27 6.52 22.15 -3.12
CA GLU A 27 7.89 22.46 -3.52
C GLU A 27 8.84 21.38 -2.99
N TYR A 28 9.97 21.19 -3.67
CA TYR A 28 11.08 20.38 -3.18
C TYR A 28 12.40 20.98 -3.66
N GLY A 29 13.47 20.74 -2.92
CA GLY A 29 14.78 21.29 -3.29
C GLY A 29 15.83 21.08 -2.22
N GLN A 30 16.84 21.96 -2.25
CA GLN A 30 17.90 22.02 -1.24
C GLN A 30 17.91 23.38 -0.55
N THR A 31 18.12 23.38 0.76
CA THR A 31 18.34 24.62 1.53
C THR A 31 19.69 25.24 1.16
N THR A 32 19.93 26.47 1.63
CA THR A 32 21.25 27.14 1.48
C THR A 32 22.39 26.39 2.18
N LYS A 33 22.08 25.43 3.06
CA LYS A 33 23.04 24.54 3.73
C LYS A 33 23.20 23.18 3.04
N GLY A 34 22.53 22.97 1.90
CA GLY A 34 22.55 21.71 1.15
C GLY A 34 21.66 20.60 1.71
N GLU A 35 20.74 20.92 2.62
CA GLU A 35 19.79 19.95 3.18
C GLU A 35 18.61 19.78 2.22
N HIS A 36 18.22 18.54 1.92
CA HIS A 36 17.04 18.31 1.09
C HIS A 36 15.77 18.64 1.88
N PHE A 37 14.81 19.33 1.23
CA PHE A 37 13.50 19.60 1.81
C PHE A 37 12.38 19.20 0.84
N LEU A 38 11.23 18.91 1.43
CA LEU A 38 9.98 18.61 0.74
C LEU A 38 8.85 19.36 1.45
N LEU A 39 8.23 20.30 0.75
CA LEU A 39 7.09 21.09 1.23
C LEU A 39 5.80 20.49 0.68
N MET A 40 4.90 20.09 1.57
CA MET A 40 3.67 19.38 1.23
C MET A 40 2.45 19.99 1.92
N GLU A 41 1.26 19.62 1.46
CA GLU A 41 0.04 19.92 2.20
C GLU A 41 0.07 19.35 3.62
N PHE A 42 -0.46 20.11 4.56
CA PHE A 42 -0.68 19.63 5.91
C PHE A 42 -2.04 18.92 5.96
N ILE A 43 -2.02 17.63 6.27
CA ILE A 43 -3.23 16.82 6.38
C ILE A 43 -3.65 16.77 7.85
N HIS A 44 -4.73 17.46 8.18
CA HIS A 44 -5.35 17.37 9.51
C HIS A 44 -5.97 15.98 9.69
N GLY A 45 -5.40 15.17 10.59
CA GLY A 45 -5.90 13.83 10.86
C GLY A 45 -4.84 12.90 11.44
N SER A 46 -5.15 11.60 11.43
CA SER A 46 -4.31 10.56 12.03
C SER A 46 -3.72 9.63 10.99
N GLY A 47 -2.50 9.15 11.25
CA GLY A 47 -1.90 8.08 10.45
C GLY A 47 -2.73 6.79 10.58
N LEU A 48 -2.98 6.12 9.45
CA LEU A 48 -3.78 4.89 9.42
C LEU A 48 -3.17 3.79 10.29
N ASN A 49 -1.84 3.75 10.43
CA ASN A 49 -1.15 2.84 11.36
C ASN A 49 -1.56 3.04 12.83
N ALA A 50 -1.83 4.27 13.26
CA ALA A 50 -2.30 4.56 14.60
C ALA A 50 -3.75 4.09 14.77
N LEU A 51 -4.59 4.39 13.78
CA LEU A 51 -6.00 3.97 13.77
C LEU A 51 -6.14 2.45 13.81
N VAL A 52 -5.35 1.71 13.03
CA VAL A 52 -5.32 0.23 13.04
C VAL A 52 -4.90 -0.29 14.40
N ARG A 53 -3.81 0.24 14.98
CA ARG A 53 -3.31 -0.20 16.29
C ARG A 53 -4.31 0.04 17.42
N MET A 54 -5.09 1.12 17.34
CA MET A 54 -6.06 1.50 18.36
C MET A 54 -7.44 0.89 18.14
N ALA A 55 -7.66 0.16 17.03
CA ALA A 55 -8.99 -0.25 16.59
C ALA A 55 -9.97 0.94 16.60
N ASP A 56 -9.51 2.09 16.10
CA ASP A 56 -10.20 3.36 16.27
C ASP A 56 -11.59 3.32 15.59
N PRO A 57 -12.68 3.70 16.30
CA PRO A 57 -14.04 3.69 15.75
C PRO A 57 -14.18 4.42 14.41
N VAL A 58 -13.44 5.53 14.26
CA VAL A 58 -13.41 6.36 13.05
C VAL A 58 -13.05 5.52 11.82
N MET A 59 -12.05 4.64 11.96
CA MET A 59 -11.65 3.75 10.89
C MET A 59 -12.55 2.53 10.81
N VAL A 60 -12.91 1.92 11.94
CA VAL A 60 -13.76 0.71 12.02
C VAL A 60 -15.11 0.91 11.33
N GLU A 61 -15.73 2.08 11.48
CA GLU A 61 -17.03 2.40 10.88
C GLU A 61 -16.93 2.71 9.37
N ASN A 62 -15.73 3.02 8.86
CA ASN A 62 -15.52 3.54 7.50
C ASN A 62 -14.55 2.71 6.66
N ARG A 63 -14.20 1.47 7.06
CA ARG A 63 -13.13 0.69 6.41
C ARG A 63 -13.31 0.52 4.92
N LEU A 64 -14.51 0.15 4.45
CA LEU A 64 -14.75 -0.04 3.01
C LEU A 64 -14.49 1.24 2.20
N VAL A 65 -14.88 2.40 2.74
CA VAL A 65 -14.63 3.70 2.11
C VAL A 65 -13.13 4.00 2.10
N LEU A 66 -12.44 3.79 3.22
CA LEU A 66 -10.99 3.98 3.32
C LEU A 66 -10.22 3.05 2.37
N ILE A 67 -10.61 1.78 2.27
CA ILE A 67 -10.00 0.80 1.35
C ILE A 67 -10.11 1.28 -0.09
N ARG A 68 -11.27 1.83 -0.49
CA ARG A 68 -11.42 2.46 -1.81
C ARG A 68 -10.47 3.65 -1.99
N HIS A 69 -10.33 4.52 -1.00
CA HIS A 69 -9.38 5.65 -1.07
C HIS A 69 -7.93 5.19 -1.23
N LEU A 70 -7.53 4.12 -0.53
CA LEU A 70 -6.21 3.52 -0.64
C LEU A 70 -5.97 2.95 -2.05
N ALA A 71 -6.95 2.23 -2.60
CA ALA A 71 -6.90 1.71 -3.97
C ALA A 71 -6.87 2.83 -5.02
N GLU A 72 -7.61 3.93 -4.80
CA GLU A 72 -7.62 5.12 -5.65
C GLU A 72 -6.24 5.81 -5.65
N ALA A 73 -5.59 5.91 -4.49
CA ALA A 73 -4.23 6.43 -4.38
C ALA A 73 -3.24 5.55 -5.13
N LEU A 74 -3.34 4.22 -4.97
CA LEU A 74 -2.46 3.28 -5.64
C LEU A 74 -2.60 3.34 -7.15
N GLN A 75 -3.84 3.38 -7.66
CA GLN A 75 -4.13 3.52 -9.07
C GLN A 75 -3.49 4.78 -9.65
N ALA A 76 -3.62 5.92 -8.96
CA ALA A 76 -3.03 7.18 -9.41
C ALA A 76 -1.50 7.09 -9.53
N VAL A 77 -0.82 6.39 -8.61
CA VAL A 77 0.63 6.14 -8.71
C VAL A 77 0.95 5.26 -9.92
N HIS A 78 0.14 4.23 -10.16
CA HIS A 78 0.36 3.30 -11.28
C HIS A 78 0.11 3.95 -12.63
N ASP A 79 -0.93 4.77 -12.76
CA ASP A 79 -1.26 5.54 -13.97
C ASP A 79 -0.18 6.58 -14.31
N ALA A 80 0.47 7.15 -13.29
CA ALA A 80 1.62 8.04 -13.47
C ALA A 80 2.90 7.30 -13.88
N GLY A 81 2.86 5.97 -14.05
CA GLY A 81 4.00 5.17 -14.49
C GLY A 81 5.02 4.86 -13.39
N TYR A 82 4.57 4.80 -12.13
CA TYR A 82 5.43 4.53 -10.97
C TYR A 82 5.05 3.24 -10.22
N ILE A 83 5.98 2.73 -9.42
CA ILE A 83 5.81 1.65 -8.45
C ILE A 83 6.17 2.22 -7.07
N HIS A 84 5.25 2.21 -6.12
CA HIS A 84 5.40 2.86 -4.82
C HIS A 84 6.43 2.13 -3.91
N ARG A 85 6.37 0.80 -3.87
CA ARG A 85 7.25 -0.11 -3.12
C ARG A 85 7.15 -0.08 -1.59
N ASP A 86 6.29 0.76 -1.02
CA ASP A 86 6.04 0.77 0.44
C ASP A 86 4.58 1.09 0.80
N ILE A 87 3.62 0.46 0.13
CA ILE A 87 2.21 0.57 0.53
C ILE A 87 2.01 -0.12 1.89
N CYS A 88 1.68 0.65 2.93
CA CYS A 88 1.36 0.15 4.26
C CYS A 88 0.61 1.22 5.07
N PRO A 89 -0.06 0.88 6.19
CA PRO A 89 -0.81 1.85 7.00
C PRO A 89 -0.02 3.09 7.46
N ARG A 90 1.30 3.00 7.62
CA ARG A 90 2.11 4.15 8.07
C ARG A 90 2.18 5.25 7.01
N ASN A 91 2.03 4.87 5.75
CA ASN A 91 2.17 5.77 4.61
C ASN A 91 0.80 6.31 4.16
N PHE A 92 -0.24 6.20 4.99
CA PHE A 92 -1.52 6.85 4.77
C PHE A 92 -1.91 7.73 5.95
N ILE A 93 -2.37 8.95 5.68
CA ILE A 93 -3.02 9.82 6.66
C ILE A 93 -4.51 9.88 6.34
N CYS A 94 -5.34 9.60 7.34
CA CYS A 94 -6.78 9.75 7.27
C CYS A 94 -7.17 11.10 7.86
N ALA A 95 -7.86 11.92 7.06
CA ALA A 95 -8.42 13.19 7.51
C ALA A 95 -9.41 12.96 8.67
N GLU A 96 -9.58 13.96 9.54
CA GLU A 96 -10.44 13.88 10.73
C GLU A 96 -11.89 13.47 10.42
N ASP A 97 -12.42 13.84 9.25
CA ASP A 97 -13.77 13.50 8.80
C ASP A 97 -13.88 12.13 8.11
N VAL A 98 -12.76 11.42 7.96
CA VAL A 98 -12.64 10.10 7.30
C VAL A 98 -13.05 10.10 5.82
N GLN A 99 -13.44 11.25 5.27
CA GLN A 99 -13.82 11.40 3.86
C GLN A 99 -12.61 11.35 2.93
N SER A 100 -11.40 11.43 3.50
CA SER A 100 -10.17 11.33 2.73
C SER A 100 -9.08 10.58 3.47
N ALA A 101 -8.55 9.54 2.82
CA ALA A 101 -7.23 9.00 3.12
C ALA A 101 -6.28 9.42 2.00
N LYS A 102 -5.09 9.88 2.35
CA LYS A 102 -4.05 10.29 1.39
C LYS A 102 -2.78 9.50 1.60
N LEU A 103 -2.22 9.00 0.49
CA LEU A 103 -0.91 8.37 0.44
C LEU A 103 0.18 9.45 0.61
N ILE A 104 1.16 9.14 1.44
CA ILE A 104 2.35 9.95 1.73
C ILE A 104 3.61 9.10 1.52
N ASP A 105 4.78 9.74 1.53
CA ASP A 105 6.12 9.12 1.45
C ASP A 105 6.39 8.38 0.14
N PHE A 106 7.09 9.06 -0.77
CA PHE A 106 7.49 8.49 -2.06
C PHE A 106 8.98 8.11 -2.09
N GLY A 107 9.65 8.03 -0.94
CA GLY A 107 11.11 7.85 -0.88
C GLY A 107 11.61 6.54 -1.51
N LEU A 108 10.77 5.50 -1.52
CA LEU A 108 11.07 4.21 -2.15
C LEU A 108 10.53 4.05 -3.56
N THR A 109 9.71 4.99 -4.03
CA THR A 109 9.06 4.93 -5.34
C THR A 109 10.08 4.94 -6.47
N VAL A 110 9.76 4.22 -7.56
CA VAL A 110 10.61 4.11 -8.76
C VAL A 110 9.75 4.13 -10.02
N PRO A 111 10.28 4.56 -11.18
CA PRO A 111 9.60 4.38 -12.46
C PRO A 111 9.25 2.92 -12.73
N ALA A 112 8.10 2.66 -13.34
CA ALA A 112 7.66 1.34 -13.78
C ALA A 112 8.35 0.93 -15.10
N GLU A 113 9.67 1.06 -15.13
CA GLU A 113 10.52 0.75 -16.29
C GLU A 113 11.40 -0.47 -16.02
N ARG A 114 11.83 -1.13 -17.09
CA ARG A 114 12.51 -2.44 -17.03
C ARG A 114 13.74 -2.40 -16.13
N GLU A 115 14.45 -1.29 -16.11
CA GLU A 115 15.68 -1.00 -15.38
C GLU A 115 15.46 -1.02 -13.86
N PHE A 116 14.31 -0.52 -13.39
CA PHE A 116 13.96 -0.47 -11.96
C PHE A 116 13.23 -1.72 -11.46
N MET A 117 12.75 -2.54 -12.40
CA MET A 117 12.01 -3.80 -12.18
C MET A 117 12.93 -5.05 -12.11
N GLN A 118 14.24 -4.86 -12.14
CA GLN A 118 15.21 -5.96 -12.09
C GLN A 118 15.32 -6.60 -10.68
N PRO A 119 15.65 -7.91 -10.62
CA PRO A 119 16.06 -8.60 -9.41
C PRO A 119 17.05 -7.82 -8.54
N GLY A 120 16.84 -7.82 -7.22
CA GLY A 120 17.92 -7.54 -6.26
C GLY A 120 17.58 -6.62 -5.09
N ASN A 121 16.62 -5.70 -5.24
CA ASN A 121 16.34 -4.72 -4.20
C ASN A 121 15.21 -5.17 -3.26
N ARG A 122 15.58 -5.54 -2.03
CA ARG A 122 14.64 -5.70 -0.91
C ARG A 122 14.39 -4.34 -0.25
N THR A 123 13.29 -3.70 -0.58
CA THR A 123 12.87 -2.41 0.01
C THR A 123 11.41 -2.48 0.41
N GLY A 124 11.01 -1.60 1.32
CA GLY A 124 9.66 -1.53 1.86
C GLY A 124 9.59 -2.04 3.30
N THR A 125 8.39 -2.12 3.83
CA THR A 125 8.10 -2.60 5.18
C THR A 125 7.93 -4.13 5.16
N PRO A 126 8.75 -4.92 5.90
CA PRO A 126 8.78 -6.39 5.78
C PRO A 126 7.43 -7.10 5.83
N ASN A 127 6.51 -6.66 6.70
CA ASN A 127 5.18 -7.25 6.87
C ASN A 127 4.25 -7.07 5.66
N TYR A 128 4.61 -6.22 4.68
CA TYR A 128 3.80 -5.93 3.49
C TYR A 128 4.53 -6.26 2.18
N MET A 129 5.77 -6.76 2.25
CA MET A 129 6.57 -7.06 1.06
C MET A 129 6.02 -8.25 0.29
N ALA A 130 5.87 -8.11 -1.02
CA ALA A 130 5.46 -9.21 -1.89
C ALA A 130 6.53 -10.33 -1.99
N PRO A 131 6.14 -11.61 -2.19
CA PRO A 131 7.05 -12.75 -2.32
C PRO A 131 8.22 -12.56 -3.29
N GLU A 132 7.97 -11.94 -4.45
CA GLU A 132 8.97 -11.68 -5.48
C GLU A 132 10.09 -10.72 -5.01
N ILE A 133 9.79 -9.76 -4.13
CA ILE A 133 10.79 -8.88 -3.52
C ILE A 133 11.70 -9.69 -2.60
N ILE A 134 11.13 -10.58 -1.79
CA ILE A 134 11.89 -11.44 -0.87
C ILE A 134 12.78 -12.40 -1.65
N ARG A 135 12.23 -13.02 -2.70
CA ARG A 135 12.95 -13.94 -3.59
C ARG A 135 13.90 -13.25 -4.57
N ARG A 136 13.98 -11.92 -4.56
CA ARG A 136 14.78 -11.11 -5.49
C ARG A 136 14.49 -11.50 -6.95
N ARG A 137 13.22 -11.69 -7.30
CA ARG A 137 12.79 -11.90 -8.69
C ARG A 137 12.56 -10.54 -9.35
N THR A 138 12.28 -10.57 -10.65
CA THR A 138 11.72 -9.41 -11.36
C THR A 138 10.42 -8.98 -10.71
N THR A 139 10.18 -7.69 -10.67
CA THR A 139 9.01 -7.08 -10.01
C THR A 139 8.23 -6.24 -10.99
N ASP A 140 6.96 -5.98 -10.73
CA ASP A 140 6.14 -5.02 -11.45
C ASP A 140 5.23 -4.25 -10.46
N GLN A 141 4.33 -3.43 -10.98
CA GLN A 141 3.34 -2.67 -10.18
C GLN A 141 2.49 -3.55 -9.25
N ARG A 142 2.33 -4.86 -9.53
CA ARG A 142 1.50 -5.77 -8.72
C ARG A 142 2.13 -6.12 -7.37
N LEU A 143 3.39 -5.75 -7.13
CA LEU A 143 3.96 -5.81 -5.79
C LEU A 143 3.24 -4.86 -4.82
N ASP A 144 2.78 -3.70 -5.31
CA ASP A 144 2.03 -2.74 -4.50
C ASP A 144 0.61 -3.23 -4.25
N VAL A 145 0.01 -3.97 -5.20
CA VAL A 145 -1.30 -4.62 -5.04
C VAL A 145 -1.27 -5.66 -3.92
N PHE A 146 -0.20 -6.45 -3.85
CA PHE A 146 0.02 -7.36 -2.72
C PHE A 146 0.04 -6.60 -1.39
N ALA A 147 0.83 -5.53 -1.33
CA ALA A 147 0.96 -4.71 -0.13
C ALA A 147 -0.37 -4.02 0.27
N LEU A 148 -1.18 -3.62 -0.71
CA LEU A 148 -2.55 -3.14 -0.52
C LEU A 148 -3.48 -4.23 0.05
N GLY A 149 -3.37 -5.47 -0.46
CA GLY A 149 -4.10 -6.63 0.07
C GLY A 149 -3.78 -6.89 1.54
N VAL A 150 -2.50 -6.90 1.90
CA VAL A 150 -2.07 -7.05 3.31
C VAL A 150 -2.55 -5.90 4.18
N THR A 151 -2.46 -4.66 3.70
CA THR A 151 -2.96 -3.47 4.40
C THR A 151 -4.46 -3.57 4.67
N THR A 152 -5.22 -3.98 3.64
CA THR A 152 -6.68 -4.13 3.72
C THR A 152 -7.09 -5.24 4.68
N PHE A 153 -6.40 -6.39 4.62
CA PHE A 153 -6.59 -7.48 5.58
C PHE A 153 -6.41 -6.97 7.00
N GLN A 154 -5.32 -6.26 7.26
CA GLN A 154 -5.02 -5.75 8.60
C GLN A 154 -6.04 -4.73 9.09
N MET A 155 -6.57 -3.87 8.23
CA MET A 155 -7.64 -2.94 8.60
C MET A 155 -8.92 -3.67 9.03
N LEU A 156 -9.27 -4.75 8.35
CA LEU A 156 -10.53 -5.47 8.57
C LEU A 156 -10.46 -6.48 9.73
N ALA A 157 -9.33 -7.17 9.85
CA ALA A 157 -9.08 -8.20 10.86
C ALA A 157 -8.39 -7.66 12.12
N LEU A 158 -7.82 -6.46 12.06
CA LEU A 158 -6.96 -5.87 13.11
C LEU A 158 -5.71 -6.72 13.43
N GLU A 159 -5.40 -7.69 12.58
CA GLU A 159 -4.27 -8.60 12.65
C GLU A 159 -3.62 -8.75 11.27
N LEU A 160 -2.35 -9.18 11.21
CA LEU A 160 -1.69 -9.45 9.94
C LEU A 160 -2.10 -10.83 9.38
N PRO A 161 -2.13 -11.03 8.04
CA PRO A 161 -2.48 -12.31 7.43
C PRO A 161 -1.53 -13.46 7.81
N TRP A 162 -0.28 -13.12 8.12
CA TRP A 162 0.72 -14.07 8.64
C TRP A 162 1.12 -13.63 10.05
N PRO A 163 0.41 -14.11 11.10
CA PRO A 163 0.82 -13.84 12.46
C PRO A 163 2.21 -14.44 12.71
N SER A 164 3.16 -13.58 13.09
CA SER A 164 4.53 -13.98 13.45
C SER A 164 4.72 -13.78 14.95
N LEU A 165 5.14 -14.84 15.65
CA LEU A 165 5.60 -14.74 17.05
C LEU A 165 6.96 -14.03 17.16
N ASP A 166 7.70 -13.94 16.05
CA ASP A 166 9.00 -13.27 15.98
C ASP A 166 8.86 -11.91 15.28
N ALA A 167 9.11 -10.83 16.02
CA ALA A 167 9.24 -9.46 15.50
C ALA A 167 10.49 -9.24 14.63
N THR A 168 11.18 -10.31 14.23
CA THR A 168 12.36 -10.24 13.37
C THR A 168 11.97 -10.01 11.91
N GLY A 169 12.88 -9.47 11.10
CA GLY A 169 12.68 -9.24 9.65
C GLY A 169 12.43 -10.50 8.79
N LYS A 170 12.09 -11.64 9.42
CA LYS A 170 11.66 -12.90 8.81
C LYS A 170 10.17 -12.93 8.47
N ALA A 171 9.36 -11.97 8.95
CA ALA A 171 7.92 -11.93 8.65
C ALA A 171 7.62 -12.02 7.15
N ALA A 172 8.40 -11.31 6.33
CA ALA A 172 8.28 -11.35 4.88
C ALA A 172 8.46 -12.77 4.30
N VAL A 173 9.32 -13.62 4.88
CA VAL A 173 9.55 -15.00 4.40
C VAL A 173 8.27 -15.85 4.48
N LEU A 174 7.37 -15.55 5.42
CA LEU A 174 6.10 -16.28 5.57
C LEU A 174 5.20 -16.10 4.35
N HIS A 175 5.24 -14.94 3.70
CA HIS A 175 4.39 -14.62 2.54
C HIS A 175 4.63 -15.56 1.36
N ASP A 176 5.84 -16.12 1.29
CA ASP A 176 6.27 -17.02 0.23
C ASP A 176 6.18 -18.50 0.65
N THR A 177 6.30 -18.79 1.95
CA THR A 177 6.39 -20.16 2.48
C THR A 177 5.12 -20.70 3.11
N ARG A 178 4.14 -19.84 3.44
CA ARG A 178 2.86 -20.22 4.07
C ARG A 178 1.70 -19.53 3.36
N GLU A 179 0.53 -20.15 3.42
CA GLU A 179 -0.71 -19.45 3.07
C GLU A 179 -1.09 -18.45 4.16
N PRO A 180 -1.72 -17.31 3.81
CA PRO A 180 -2.28 -16.40 4.79
C PRO A 180 -3.44 -17.07 5.55
N THR A 181 -3.70 -16.63 6.77
CA THR A 181 -4.96 -16.94 7.47
C THR A 181 -6.14 -16.52 6.61
N ASP A 182 -7.19 -17.33 6.52
CA ASP A 182 -8.41 -16.91 5.85
C ASP A 182 -9.09 -15.80 6.65
N ILE A 183 -9.29 -14.63 6.04
CA ILE A 183 -9.93 -13.49 6.69
C ILE A 183 -11.33 -13.83 7.22
N LEU A 184 -12.04 -14.79 6.60
CA LEU A 184 -13.36 -15.24 7.05
C LEU A 184 -13.30 -16.03 8.37
N GLU A 185 -12.14 -16.56 8.76
CA GLU A 185 -11.97 -17.16 10.10
C GLU A 185 -11.98 -16.08 11.20
N LEU A 186 -11.47 -14.89 10.89
CA LEU A 186 -11.39 -13.76 11.82
C LEU A 186 -12.62 -12.83 11.73
N ARG A 187 -13.21 -12.74 10.54
CA ARG A 187 -14.39 -11.93 10.23
C ARG A 187 -15.42 -12.75 9.44
N PRO A 188 -16.16 -13.66 10.11
CA PRO A 188 -17.16 -14.51 9.46
C PRO A 188 -18.33 -13.74 8.83
N ASP A 189 -18.54 -12.49 9.27
CA ASP A 189 -19.59 -11.59 8.76
C ASP A 189 -19.15 -10.77 7.55
N LEU A 190 -17.88 -10.87 7.11
CA LEU A 190 -17.34 -10.11 5.99
C LEU A 190 -17.98 -10.53 4.68
N ASN A 191 -18.24 -9.56 3.81
CA ASN A 191 -18.71 -9.80 2.45
C ASN A 191 -17.74 -10.74 1.71
N ARG A 192 -18.26 -11.85 1.18
CA ARG A 192 -17.44 -12.90 0.56
C ARG A 192 -16.65 -12.41 -0.65
N LYS A 193 -17.23 -11.51 -1.46
CA LYS A 193 -16.54 -10.94 -2.61
C LYS A 193 -15.38 -10.03 -2.19
N LEU A 194 -15.54 -9.32 -1.07
CA LEU A 194 -14.45 -8.53 -0.49
C LEU A 194 -13.34 -9.42 0.04
N ALA A 195 -13.68 -10.51 0.73
CA ALA A 195 -12.71 -11.51 1.20
C ALA A 195 -11.93 -12.13 0.03
N GLU A 196 -12.62 -12.56 -1.02
CA GLU A 196 -12.02 -13.12 -2.24
C GLU A 196 -11.06 -12.14 -2.90
N LEU A 197 -11.45 -10.87 -3.05
CA LEU A 197 -10.61 -9.83 -3.65
C LEU A 197 -9.33 -9.59 -2.83
N ILE A 198 -9.44 -9.55 -1.49
CA ILE A 198 -8.29 -9.37 -0.59
C ILE A 198 -7.29 -10.51 -0.75
N HIS A 199 -7.78 -11.76 -0.77
CA HIS A 199 -6.93 -12.93 -0.97
C HIS A 199 -6.32 -12.96 -2.38
N GLN A 200 -7.07 -12.55 -3.41
CA GLN A 200 -6.54 -12.44 -4.76
C GLN A 200 -5.42 -11.41 -4.87
N CYS A 201 -5.54 -10.26 -4.21
CA CYS A 201 -4.46 -9.28 -4.11
C CYS A 201 -3.19 -9.87 -3.47
N MET A 202 -3.35 -10.77 -2.49
CA MET A 202 -2.25 -11.43 -1.78
C MET A 202 -1.74 -12.71 -2.47
N ALA A 203 -2.16 -13.02 -3.70
CA ALA A 203 -1.71 -14.21 -4.41
C ALA A 203 -0.17 -14.25 -4.54
N LYS A 204 0.43 -15.44 -4.38
CA LYS A 204 1.90 -15.59 -4.38
C LYS A 204 2.52 -15.22 -5.72
N GLN A 205 1.92 -15.63 -6.83
CA GLN A 205 2.40 -15.25 -8.16
C GLN A 205 1.82 -13.88 -8.54
N PRO A 206 2.66 -12.94 -8.99
CA PRO A 206 2.17 -11.65 -9.49
C PRO A 206 1.16 -11.79 -10.63
N SER A 207 1.25 -12.83 -11.46
CA SER A 207 0.31 -13.09 -12.56
C SER A 207 -1.15 -13.28 -12.13
N ASP A 208 -1.34 -13.74 -10.89
CA ASP A 208 -2.65 -14.14 -10.37
C ASP A 208 -3.34 -12.98 -9.63
N ARG A 209 -2.60 -11.87 -9.44
CA ARG A 209 -3.09 -10.65 -8.80
C ARG A 209 -3.79 -9.76 -9.82
N PRO A 210 -4.88 -9.07 -9.43
CA PRO A 210 -5.45 -8.01 -10.23
C PRO A 210 -4.49 -6.83 -10.39
N SER A 211 -4.70 -5.98 -11.40
CA SER A 211 -4.15 -4.62 -11.41
C SER A 211 -4.86 -3.74 -10.38
N ALA A 212 -4.27 -2.61 -9.99
CA ALA A 212 -4.96 -1.63 -9.14
C ALA A 212 -6.32 -1.20 -9.73
N GLU A 213 -6.41 -1.15 -11.06
CA GLU A 213 -7.61 -0.73 -11.77
C GLU A 213 -8.72 -1.78 -11.65
N GLN A 214 -8.33 -3.05 -11.75
CA GLN A 214 -9.21 -4.19 -11.49
C GLN A 214 -9.69 -4.18 -10.03
N VAL A 215 -8.81 -3.93 -9.06
CA VAL A 215 -9.17 -3.80 -7.64
C VAL A 215 -10.24 -2.72 -7.44
N LEU A 216 -10.04 -1.53 -8.01
CA LEU A 216 -11.01 -0.44 -7.92
C LEU A 216 -12.36 -0.80 -8.54
N ARG A 217 -12.35 -1.42 -9.72
CA ARG A 217 -13.59 -1.87 -10.36
C ARG A 217 -14.34 -2.87 -9.51
N GLU A 218 -13.68 -3.86 -8.91
CA GLU A 218 -14.36 -4.81 -8.03
C GLU A 218 -14.85 -4.16 -6.73
N LEU A 219 -14.06 -3.27 -6.11
CA LEU A 219 -14.48 -2.51 -4.93
C LEU A 219 -15.68 -1.60 -5.18
N SER A 220 -15.87 -1.11 -6.41
CA SER A 220 -17.03 -0.30 -6.79
C SER A 220 -18.34 -1.11 -6.81
N ARG A 221 -18.25 -2.43 -7.01
CA ARG A 221 -19.41 -3.35 -7.03
C ARG A 221 -19.78 -3.87 -5.65
N ILE A 222 -18.88 -3.75 -4.67
CA ILE A 222 -19.10 -4.16 -3.29
C ILE A 222 -19.70 -2.98 -2.54
N THR A 223 -20.99 -3.04 -2.19
CA THR A 223 -21.71 -1.93 -1.54
C THR A 223 -21.68 -1.97 -0.02
N SER A 224 -21.41 -3.15 0.57
CA SER A 224 -21.40 -3.39 2.02
C SER A 224 -20.11 -4.11 2.43
N GLU A 225 -19.58 -3.77 3.62
CA GLU A 225 -18.48 -4.53 4.23
C GLU A 225 -18.95 -5.93 4.65
N LYS A 226 -20.22 -6.07 5.05
CA LYS A 226 -20.77 -7.31 5.58
C LYS A 226 -21.58 -8.07 4.52
N GLU A 227 -21.63 -9.38 4.65
CA GLU A 227 -22.57 -10.20 3.90
C GLU A 227 -24.00 -9.86 4.35
N GLU A 228 -24.92 -9.68 3.40
CA GLU A 228 -26.35 -9.42 3.66
C GLU A 228 -27.10 -10.72 4.03
#